data_AF-A0A7C2K620-F1
#
_entry.id   AF-A0A7C2K620-F1
#
_cell.length_a   1.000
_cell.length_b   1.000
_cell.length_c   1.000
_cell.angle_alpha   90.00
_cell.angle_beta   90.00
_cell.angle_gamma   90.00
#
_symmetry.space_group_name_H-M   'P 1'
#
loop_
_entity.id
_entity.type
_entity.pdbx_description
1 polymer ?
#
loop_
_entity_poly.entity_id
_entity_poly.type
_entity_poly.pdbx_seq_one_letter_code
_entity_poly.pdbx_strand_id
1 'polypeptide(L)' 'MTSQAAPNTAQHQTRSVALPPHILKRNQERVAFDAEKIVSAILAAGRASGEFEHDEARLLTSQVLKVIRHRFG' A
#
# COMPACT_ATOMS: atom_id res chain seq x y z
N MET A 1 19.04 4.42 -50.00
CA MET A 1 17.71 4.02 -49.49
C MET A 1 17.84 3.80 -47.99
N THR A 2 17.27 4.74 -47.25
CA THR A 2 17.22 4.88 -45.79
C THR A 2 16.58 3.67 -45.12
N SER A 3 17.15 3.19 -44.02
CA SER A 3 16.62 3.58 -42.72
C SER A 3 17.48 3.10 -41.56
N GLN A 4 17.71 4.08 -40.70
CA GLN A 4 18.53 4.14 -39.51
C GLN A 4 17.97 3.27 -38.39
N ALA A 5 18.87 2.65 -37.64
CA ALA A 5 18.57 1.96 -36.39
C ALA A 5 17.91 2.92 -35.40
N ALA A 6 16.71 2.57 -34.92
CA ALA A 6 16.07 3.27 -33.82
C ALA A 6 16.67 2.75 -32.49
N PRO A 7 17.05 3.63 -31.55
CA PRO A 7 17.48 3.20 -30.23
C PRO A 7 16.26 2.70 -29.46
N ASN A 8 16.24 1.41 -29.13
CA ASN A 8 15.29 0.84 -28.18
C ASN A 8 15.54 1.49 -26.81
N THR A 9 14.83 2.58 -26.56
CA THR A 9 14.98 3.39 -25.36
C THR A 9 14.35 2.58 -24.24
N ALA A 10 15.19 1.94 -23.42
CA ALA A 10 14.78 1.21 -22.24
C ALA A 10 13.88 2.11 -21.38
N GLN A 11 12.58 1.87 -21.44
CA GLN A 11 11.59 2.50 -20.58
C GLN A 11 11.78 1.94 -19.16
N HIS A 12 12.75 2.46 -18.43
CA HIS A 12 12.69 2.41 -16.97
C HIS A 12 11.62 3.42 -16.54
N GLN A 13 10.34 3.04 -16.77
CA GLN A 13 9.24 3.69 -16.08
C GLN A 13 9.51 3.47 -14.60
N THR A 14 9.91 4.52 -13.89
CA THR A 14 9.93 4.55 -12.44
C THR A 14 8.51 4.21 -12.01
N ARG A 15 8.25 2.93 -11.75
CA ARG A 15 6.93 2.45 -11.34
C ARG A 15 6.70 3.10 -9.99
N SER A 16 5.96 4.21 -9.98
CA SER A 16 5.64 4.94 -8.77
C SER A 16 4.90 3.96 -7.88
N VAL A 17 5.57 3.46 -6.84
CA VAL A 17 5.01 2.42 -5.99
C VAL A 17 3.88 3.09 -5.18
N ALA A 18 2.65 2.95 -5.66
CA ALA A 18 1.46 3.55 -5.07
C ALA A 18 0.71 2.52 -4.22
N LEU A 19 -0.16 2.98 -3.34
CA LEU A 19 -1.08 2.07 -2.66
C LEU A 19 -2.15 1.59 -3.65
N PRO A 20 -2.63 0.34 -3.50
CA PRO A 20 -3.75 -0.13 -4.30
C PRO A 20 -4.98 0.75 -4.01
N PRO A 21 -5.74 1.17 -5.03
CA PRO A 21 -6.87 2.08 -4.82
C PRO A 21 -8.08 1.38 -4.18
N HIS A 22 -8.13 0.04 -4.20
CA HIS A 22 -9.26 -0.75 -3.74
C HIS A 22 -8.79 -2.04 -3.05
N ILE A 23 -9.64 -2.58 -2.19
CA ILE A 23 -9.50 -3.92 -1.61
C ILE A 23 -10.73 -4.77 -1.93
N LEU A 24 -10.59 -6.08 -1.79
CA LEU A 24 -11.72 -7.00 -1.72
C LEU A 24 -11.96 -7.37 -0.25
N LYS A 25 -13.19 -7.16 0.22
CA LYS A 25 -13.65 -7.68 1.51
C LYS A 25 -13.84 -9.20 1.44
N ARG A 26 -14.04 -9.85 2.59
CA ARG A 26 -14.24 -11.31 2.70
C ARG A 26 -15.45 -11.83 1.92
N ASN A 27 -16.48 -11.01 1.78
CA ASN A 27 -17.67 -11.27 0.97
C ASN A 27 -17.48 -10.97 -0.54
N GLN A 28 -16.23 -10.82 -1.00
CA GLN A 28 -15.86 -10.46 -2.38
C GLN A 28 -16.29 -9.06 -2.84
N GLU A 29 -16.80 -8.23 -1.94
CA GLU A 29 -17.16 -6.84 -2.25
C GLU A 29 -15.90 -5.98 -2.45
N ARG A 30 -15.84 -5.25 -3.57
CA ARG A 30 -14.75 -4.30 -3.86
C ARG A 30 -15.05 -2.94 -3.24
N VAL A 31 -14.15 -2.45 -2.40
CA VAL A 31 -14.27 -1.13 -1.75
C VAL A 31 -12.99 -0.33 -1.85
N ALA A 32 -13.08 0.99 -1.64
CA ALA A 32 -11.91 1.87 -1.59
C ALA A 32 -10.93 1.44 -0.48
N PHE A 33 -9.63 1.54 -0.77
CA PHE A 33 -8.60 1.35 0.24
C PHE A 33 -8.63 2.50 1.25
N ASP A 34 -8.63 2.18 2.54
CA ASP A 34 -8.69 3.14 3.63
C ASP A 34 -7.67 2.74 4.72
N ALA A 35 -6.62 3.54 4.86
CA ALA A 35 -5.55 3.30 5.82
C ALA A 35 -6.00 3.50 7.28
N GLU A 36 -6.99 4.36 7.54
CA GLU A 36 -7.44 4.64 8.91
C GLU A 36 -8.16 3.43 9.53
N LYS A 37 -8.70 2.53 8.69
CA LYS A 37 -9.22 1.24 9.15
C LYS A 37 -8.12 0.33 9.70
N ILE A 38 -6.90 0.43 9.19
CA ILE A 38 -5.74 -0.31 9.71
C ILE A 38 -5.33 0.29 11.06
N VAL A 39 -5.23 1.63 11.17
CA VAL A 39 -4.94 2.33 12.44
C VAL A 39 -5.94 1.92 13.52
N SER A 40 -7.23 1.98 13.20
CA SER A 40 -8.31 1.67 14.13
C SER A 40 -8.25 0.23 14.64
N ALA A 41 -7.93 -0.72 13.75
CA ALA A 41 -7.82 -2.13 14.12
C ALA A 41 -6.61 -2.39 15.04
N ILE A 42 -5.45 -1.78 14.74
CA ILE A 42 -4.25 -1.91 15.58
C ILE A 42 -4.47 -1.25 16.94
N LEU A 43 -5.04 -0.05 16.98
CA LEU A 43 -5.35 0.65 18.22
C LEU A 43 -6.34 -0.14 19.09
N ALA A 44 -7.38 -0.72 18.50
CA ALA A 44 -8.34 -1.55 19.23
C ALA A 44 -7.65 -2.78 19.85
N ALA A 45 -6.74 -3.43 19.10
CA ALA A 45 -5.94 -4.53 19.61
C ALA A 45 -4.99 -4.08 20.74
N GLY A 46 -4.26 -2.98 20.52
CA GLY A 46 -3.33 -2.40 21.50
C GLY A 46 -4.01 -2.01 22.81
N ARG A 47 -5.20 -1.43 22.76
CA ARG A 47 -6.00 -1.12 23.96
C ARG A 47 -6.50 -2.37 24.67
N ALA A 48 -6.86 -3.42 23.93
CA ALA A 48 -7.31 -4.67 24.51
C ALA A 48 -6.18 -5.45 25.18
N SER A 49 -4.95 -5.35 24.66
CA SER A 49 -3.76 -5.98 25.26
C SER A 49 -3.03 -5.08 26.27
N GLY A 50 -3.26 -3.77 26.24
CA GLY A 50 -2.51 -2.78 27.01
C GLY A 50 -1.12 -2.47 26.44
N GLU A 51 -0.85 -2.83 25.18
CA GLU A 51 0.48 -2.72 24.57
C GLU A 51 0.70 -1.45 23.76
N PHE A 52 -0.34 -0.97 23.04
CA PHE A 52 -0.16 0.11 22.07
C PHE A 52 -1.22 1.19 22.19
N GLU A 53 -0.77 2.43 22.11
CA GLU A 53 -1.61 3.61 22.00
C GLU A 53 -1.59 4.20 20.58
N HIS A 54 -2.24 5.35 20.40
CA HIS A 54 -2.53 5.92 19.07
C HIS A 54 -1.29 6.15 18.19
N ASP A 55 -0.21 6.69 18.76
CA ASP A 55 1.00 7.02 18.01
C ASP A 55 1.70 5.76 17.48
N GLU A 56 1.73 4.70 18.30
CA GLU A 56 2.31 3.42 17.91
C GLU A 56 1.44 2.71 16.87
N ALA A 57 0.12 2.79 16.98
CA ALA A 57 -0.79 2.29 15.96
C ALA A 57 -0.58 2.97 14.59
N ARG A 58 -0.29 4.28 14.57
CA ARG A 58 0.07 5.00 13.33
C ARG A 58 1.43 4.59 12.78
N LEU A 59 2.42 4.37 13.65
CA LEU A 59 3.75 3.90 13.25
C LEU A 59 3.67 2.51 12.60
N LEU A 60 3.00 1.56 13.26
CA LEU A 60 2.77 0.21 12.74
C LEU A 60 1.99 0.25 11.42
N THR A 61 0.96 1.10 11.31
CA THR A 61 0.24 1.29 10.05
C THR A 61 1.16 1.76 8.93
N SER A 62 2.07 2.71 9.21
CA SER A 62 3.03 3.20 8.20
C SER A 62 3.94 2.08 7.67
N GLN A 63 4.34 1.15 8.54
CA GLN A 63 5.11 -0.04 8.15
C GLN A 63 4.28 -1.00 7.28
N VAL A 64 3.02 -1.25 7.64
CA VAL A 64 2.09 -2.05 6.83
C VAL A 64 1.89 -1.44 5.44
N LEU A 65 1.67 -0.13 5.36
CA LEU A 65 1.50 0.58 4.09
C LEU A 65 2.74 0.47 3.19
N LYS A 66 3.94 0.49 3.76
CA LYS A 66 5.19 0.26 3.02
C LYS A 66 5.21 -1.12 2.36
N VAL A 67 4.83 -2.17 3.09
CA VAL A 67 4.80 -3.55 2.59
C VAL A 67 3.74 -3.71 1.50
N ILE A 68 2.52 -3.18 1.73
CA ILE A 68 1.43 -3.22 0.75
C ILE A 68 1.84 -2.51 -0.53
N ARG A 69 2.39 -1.30 -0.41
CA ARG A 69 2.91 -0.53 -1.54
C ARG A 69 3.90 -1.38 -2.35
N HIS A 70 4.92 -1.93 -1.70
CA HIS A 70 5.92 -2.76 -2.39
C HIS A 70 5.35 -4.00 -3.08
N ARG A 71 4.31 -4.61 -2.51
CA ARG A 71 3.68 -5.82 -3.06
C ARG A 71 2.74 -5.54 -4.24
N PHE A 72 2.10 -4.38 -4.28
CA PHE A 72 1.00 -4.09 -5.22
C PHE A 72 1.26 -2.90 -6.17
N GLY A 73 2.36 -2.17 -6.02
CA GLY A 73 2.84 -1.15 -6.97
C GLY A 73 3.83 -1.72 -7.98
#